data_AF-A0A3M6Q5V7-F1
#
_entry.id   AF-A0A3M6Q5V7-F1
#
_cell.length_a   1.000
_cell.length_b   1.000
_cell.length_c   1.000
_cell.angle_alpha   90.00
_cell.angle_beta   90.00
_cell.angle_gamma   90.00
#
_symmetry.space_group_name_H-M   'P 1'
#
loop_
_entity.id
_entity.type
_entity.pdbx_description
1 polymer ?
#
loop_
_entity_poly.entity_id
_entity_poly.type
_entity_poly.pdbx_seq_one_letter_code
_entity_poly.pdbx_strand_id
1 'polypeptide(L)'
;MGRRIGKRKDGQVQYRLLFLDKLHPLAEFDQQGNIRSLFVYADRSNAPTLMLRGGKTWRLIADHLGSIRLVIDAETGQIGQRIDYDAWGRVTHDSQPGFQPFGFAGDLYGPDTGLTRFWARDYDAETGRWTAKDPILFDGGDSNLYGYVLQDPVNGVDPLGTGPWDKLYGLPKEFWHWFHKLDGGKEMKALKDPKTKMVPEEDARAYFEEWKPINNKQNGFIDMDFLQEMIEMFLIPWFLQPRSLARVLDNGLSFRLGSLY
;
A
#
# COMPACT_ATOMS: atom_id res chain seq x y z
N MET A 1 2.24 -4.31 -11.57
CA MET A 1 3.12 -3.28 -12.18
C MET A 1 2.23 -2.19 -12.76
N GLY A 2 2.59 -0.90 -12.66
CA GLY A 2 1.71 0.21 -13.11
C GLY A 2 2.11 1.64 -12.67
N ARG A 3 3.32 1.86 -12.15
CA ARG A 3 3.72 3.17 -11.56
C ARG A 3 4.02 4.21 -12.66
N ARG A 4 3.65 5.47 -12.42
CA ARG A 4 4.05 6.59 -13.29
C ARG A 4 5.55 6.88 -13.10
N ILE A 5 6.36 6.49 -14.07
CA ILE A 5 7.83 6.69 -14.06
C ILE A 5 8.28 8.02 -14.66
N GLY A 6 7.35 8.84 -15.14
CA GLY A 6 7.65 10.12 -15.76
C GLY A 6 6.50 10.65 -16.61
N LYS A 7 6.74 11.76 -17.27
CA LYS A 7 5.78 12.43 -18.15
C LYS A 7 6.45 12.81 -19.46
N ARG A 8 5.71 12.69 -20.56
CA ARG A 8 6.03 13.30 -21.85
C ARG A 8 4.91 14.25 -22.27
N LYS A 9 5.28 15.33 -22.96
CA LYS A 9 4.37 16.28 -23.60
C LYS A 9 4.91 16.52 -25.00
N ASP A 10 4.07 16.33 -26.01
CA ASP A 10 4.44 16.45 -27.44
C ASP A 10 5.68 15.60 -27.81
N GLY A 11 5.73 14.37 -27.28
CA GLY A 11 6.84 13.42 -27.50
C GLY A 11 8.09 13.69 -26.65
N GLN A 12 8.21 14.86 -26.04
CA GLN A 12 9.38 15.26 -25.25
C GLN A 12 9.23 14.88 -23.78
N VAL A 13 10.29 14.31 -23.19
CA VAL A 13 10.34 14.02 -21.74
C VAL A 13 10.29 15.32 -20.97
N GLN A 14 9.40 15.39 -19.99
CA GLN A 14 9.26 16.53 -19.08
C GLN A 14 9.99 16.29 -17.77
N TYR A 15 9.84 15.09 -17.23
CA TYR A 15 10.54 14.59 -16.05
C TYR A 15 10.49 13.06 -16.00
N ARG A 16 11.34 12.47 -15.16
CA ARG A 16 11.30 11.05 -14.77
C ARG A 16 11.30 10.94 -13.25
N LEU A 17 10.72 9.87 -12.72
CA LEU A 17 10.67 9.58 -11.29
C LEU A 17 11.41 8.28 -10.98
N LEU A 18 12.27 8.31 -9.97
CA LEU A 18 12.81 7.14 -9.30
C LEU A 18 12.06 6.95 -7.98
N PHE A 19 11.69 5.72 -7.66
CA PHE A 19 10.91 5.40 -6.46
C PHE A 19 11.77 4.65 -5.44
N LEU A 20 11.56 4.97 -4.16
CA LEU A 20 12.13 4.22 -3.02
C LEU A 20 11.46 2.86 -2.88
N ASP A 21 10.13 2.82 -3.04
CA ASP A 21 9.31 1.62 -2.94
C ASP A 21 8.09 1.69 -3.89
N LYS A 22 6.99 1.01 -3.55
CA LYS A 22 5.79 0.99 -4.40
C LYS A 22 5.10 2.36 -4.54
N LEU A 23 5.20 3.23 -3.54
CA LEU A 23 4.39 4.44 -3.42
C LEU A 23 5.21 5.72 -3.40
N HIS A 24 6.45 5.69 -2.92
CA HIS A 24 7.17 6.92 -2.62
C HIS A 24 8.19 7.28 -3.71
N PRO A 25 7.95 8.33 -4.53
CA PRO A 25 9.00 8.92 -5.36
C PRO A 25 10.16 9.38 -4.48
N LEU A 26 11.36 8.89 -4.77
CA LEU A 26 12.61 9.27 -4.13
C LEU A 26 13.25 10.47 -4.83
N ALA A 27 13.21 10.49 -6.16
CA ALA A 27 13.87 11.51 -6.96
C ALA A 27 13.06 11.87 -8.21
N GLU A 28 13.07 13.16 -8.55
CA GLU A 28 12.65 13.67 -9.84
C GLU A 28 13.88 14.04 -10.66
N PHE A 29 13.92 13.56 -11.90
CA PHE A 29 14.94 13.91 -12.88
C PHE A 29 14.36 14.86 -13.93
N ASP A 30 15.17 15.82 -14.37
CA ASP A 30 14.81 16.71 -15.48
C ASP A 30 14.85 15.99 -16.84
N GLN A 31 14.67 16.76 -17.91
CA GLN A 31 14.62 16.24 -19.28
C GLN A 31 15.99 15.66 -19.70
N GLN A 32 17.07 16.25 -19.19
CA GLN A 32 18.46 15.89 -19.45
C GLN A 32 18.93 14.70 -18.58
N GLY A 33 18.15 14.30 -17.59
CA GLY A 33 18.49 13.19 -16.68
C GLY A 33 19.32 13.62 -15.47
N ASN A 34 19.40 14.91 -15.17
CA ASN A 34 19.98 15.38 -13.92
C ASN A 34 18.93 15.33 -12.81
N ILE A 35 19.37 15.12 -11.56
CA ILE A 35 18.48 15.18 -10.41
C ILE A 35 17.96 16.62 -10.27
N ARG A 36 16.66 16.79 -10.45
CA ARG A 36 15.94 18.04 -10.21
C ARG A 36 15.50 18.15 -8.77
N SER A 37 15.04 17.06 -8.16
CA SER A 37 14.55 17.05 -6.77
C SER A 37 14.79 15.69 -6.11
N LEU A 38 15.08 15.71 -4.81
CA LEU A 38 15.06 14.52 -3.94
C LEU A 38 14.00 14.73 -2.86
N PHE A 39 13.25 13.68 -2.55
CA PHE A 39 12.15 13.72 -1.59
C PHE A 39 12.47 12.86 -0.37
N VAL A 40 12.20 13.38 0.82
CA VAL A 40 12.45 12.69 2.09
C VAL A 40 11.13 12.54 2.84
N TYR A 41 10.85 11.32 3.29
CA TYR A 41 9.65 10.94 4.04
C TYR A 41 10.08 10.60 5.47
N ALA A 42 9.61 11.39 6.44
CA ALA A 42 10.02 11.24 7.84
C ALA A 42 8.83 11.05 8.78
N ASP A 43 7.73 11.76 8.56
CA ASP A 43 6.59 11.85 9.50
C ASP A 43 5.28 11.29 8.95
N ARG A 44 5.17 11.09 7.64
CA ARG A 44 3.95 10.62 6.96
C ARG A 44 4.26 9.50 5.99
N SER A 45 3.27 8.64 5.78
CA SER A 45 3.35 7.54 4.81
C SER A 45 3.23 8.07 3.40
N ASN A 46 2.14 8.76 3.08
CA ASN A 46 1.76 9.10 1.71
C ASN A 46 2.32 10.41 1.14
N ALA A 47 3.03 11.22 1.94
CA ALA A 47 3.53 12.51 1.48
C ALA A 47 4.95 12.79 2.00
N PRO A 48 5.82 13.41 1.18
CA PRO A 48 7.15 13.77 1.62
C PRO A 48 7.12 14.93 2.63
N THR A 49 8.06 14.89 3.58
CA THR A 49 8.29 15.94 4.57
C THR A 49 9.22 17.03 4.03
N LEU A 50 10.24 16.64 3.26
CA LEU A 50 11.24 17.55 2.68
C LEU A 50 11.46 17.29 1.20
N MET A 51 11.87 18.34 0.49
CA MET A 51 12.36 18.31 -0.88
C MET A 51 13.69 19.06 -0.98
N LEU A 52 14.74 18.40 -1.46
CA LEU A 52 16.00 19.03 -1.82
C LEU A 52 15.93 19.43 -3.30
N ARG A 53 16.01 20.73 -3.61
CA ARG A 53 15.92 21.24 -4.99
C ARG A 53 16.72 22.53 -5.15
N GLY A 54 17.57 22.60 -6.17
CA GLY A 54 18.31 23.82 -6.50
C GLY A 54 19.24 24.30 -5.38
N GLY A 55 19.87 23.37 -4.66
CA GLY A 55 20.73 23.68 -3.50
C GLY A 55 19.99 24.09 -2.23
N LYS A 56 18.65 24.11 -2.25
CA LYS A 56 17.81 24.45 -1.10
C LYS A 56 17.09 23.23 -0.54
N THR A 57 16.82 23.28 0.76
CA THR A 57 15.90 22.36 1.44
C THR A 57 14.55 23.04 1.58
N TRP A 58 13.50 22.43 1.04
CA TRP A 58 12.13 22.86 1.16
C TRP A 58 11.37 21.95 2.10
N ARG A 59 10.60 22.52 3.02
CA ARG A 59 9.66 21.79 3.86
C ARG A 59 8.29 21.76 3.19
N LEU A 60 7.75 20.56 3.03
CA LEU A 60 6.43 20.34 2.45
C LEU A 60 5.43 20.18 3.59
N ILE A 61 4.47 21.09 3.68
CA ILE A 61 3.45 21.12 4.72
C ILE A 61 2.17 20.52 4.15
N ALA A 62 1.77 19.40 4.72
CA ALA A 62 0.58 18.67 4.31
C ALA A 62 -0.58 18.82 5.32
N ASP A 63 -1.82 18.74 4.84
CA ASP A 63 -3.02 18.63 5.70
C ASP A 63 -3.14 17.24 6.36
N HIS A 64 -4.27 16.94 7.01
CA HIS A 64 -4.47 15.65 7.70
C HIS A 64 -4.58 14.46 6.73
N LEU A 65 -4.95 14.69 5.47
CA LEU A 65 -4.99 13.64 4.43
C LEU A 65 -3.63 13.43 3.77
N GLY A 66 -2.68 14.34 3.97
CA GLY A 66 -1.39 14.33 3.29
C GLY A 66 -1.33 15.23 2.06
N SER A 67 -2.38 16.01 1.78
CA SER A 67 -2.37 16.92 0.64
C SER A 67 -1.40 18.08 0.87
N ILE A 68 -0.49 18.34 -0.07
CA ILE A 68 0.48 19.43 0.08
C ILE A 68 -0.24 20.78 -0.02
N ARG A 69 -0.11 21.59 1.04
CA ARG A 69 -0.73 22.93 1.17
C ARG A 69 0.30 24.05 0.97
N LEU A 70 1.51 23.88 1.51
CA LEU A 70 2.60 24.86 1.43
C LEU A 70 3.92 24.16 1.18
N VAL A 71 4.79 24.84 0.43
CA VAL A 71 6.20 24.48 0.24
C VAL A 71 7.03 25.67 0.69
N ILE A 72 7.80 25.49 1.75
CA ILE A 72 8.48 26.58 2.47
C ILE A 72 9.98 26.34 2.44
N ASP A 73 10.76 27.37 2.10
CA ASP A 73 12.21 27.32 2.20
C ASP A 73 12.60 27.13 3.68
N ALA A 74 13.30 26.04 3.98
CA ALA A 74 13.57 25.64 5.36
C ALA A 74 14.55 26.57 6.09
N GLU A 75 15.33 27.36 5.35
CA GLU A 75 16.30 28.31 5.92
C GLU A 75 15.65 29.68 6.13
N THR A 76 14.91 30.17 5.15
CA THR A 76 14.41 31.56 5.13
C THR A 76 12.93 31.69 5.52
N GLY A 77 12.16 30.61 5.50
CA GLY A 77 10.71 30.64 5.69
C GLY A 77 9.92 31.20 4.51
N GLN A 78 10.56 31.49 3.38
CA GLN A 78 9.86 31.97 2.18
C GLN A 78 8.95 30.89 1.60
N ILE A 79 7.74 31.27 1.19
CA ILE A 79 6.80 30.36 0.53
C ILE A 79 7.20 30.23 -0.95
N GLY A 80 7.64 29.04 -1.34
CA GLY A 80 7.93 28.70 -2.74
C GLY A 80 6.68 28.28 -3.52
N GLN A 81 5.72 27.66 -2.84
CA GLN A 81 4.41 27.32 -3.41
C GLN A 81 3.35 27.28 -2.32
N ARG A 82 2.15 27.76 -2.64
CA ARG A 82 0.91 27.51 -1.92
C ARG A 82 -0.08 26.85 -2.87
N ILE A 83 -0.71 25.77 -2.43
CA ILE A 83 -1.82 25.14 -3.14
C ILE A 83 -3.02 25.15 -2.19
N ASP A 84 -4.22 25.45 -2.67
CA ASP A 84 -5.52 25.37 -1.99
C ASP A 84 -6.42 24.33 -2.69
N TYR A 85 -7.15 23.51 -1.92
CA TYR A 85 -8.10 22.52 -2.44
C TYR A 85 -9.50 22.73 -1.88
N ASP A 86 -10.53 22.28 -2.61
CA ASP A 86 -11.83 21.99 -2.01
C ASP A 86 -11.87 20.58 -1.38
N ALA A 87 -13.02 20.20 -0.83
CA ALA A 87 -13.21 18.94 -0.11
C ALA A 87 -12.96 17.68 -0.98
N TRP A 88 -13.04 17.80 -2.31
CA TRP A 88 -12.80 16.70 -3.25
C TRP A 88 -11.38 16.71 -3.80
N GLY A 89 -10.53 17.62 -3.34
CA GLY A 89 -9.15 17.73 -3.80
C GLY A 89 -8.98 18.55 -5.07
N ARG A 90 -10.01 19.26 -5.54
CA ARG A 90 -9.88 20.13 -6.72
C ARG A 90 -9.10 21.37 -6.32
N VAL A 91 -8.05 21.67 -7.06
CA VAL A 91 -7.21 22.85 -6.82
C VAL A 91 -8.03 24.13 -7.03
N THR A 92 -8.19 24.92 -5.98
CA THR A 92 -8.87 26.22 -6.00
C THR A 92 -7.88 27.38 -6.11
N HIS A 93 -6.62 27.16 -5.73
CA HIS A 93 -5.51 28.09 -5.93
C HIS A 93 -4.20 27.32 -6.02
N ASP A 94 -3.29 27.74 -6.90
CA ASP A 94 -1.89 27.28 -6.92
C ASP A 94 -1.00 28.46 -7.32
N SER A 95 -0.15 28.90 -6.40
CA SER A 95 0.69 30.07 -6.60
C SER A 95 1.87 29.81 -7.54
N GLN A 96 2.26 28.55 -7.75
CA GLN A 96 3.40 28.17 -8.59
C GLN A 96 3.22 26.74 -9.15
N PRO A 97 2.33 26.53 -10.13
CA PRO A 97 2.08 25.21 -10.71
C PRO A 97 3.35 24.53 -11.24
N GLY A 98 3.54 23.26 -10.89
CA GLY A 98 4.71 22.47 -11.30
C GLY A 98 5.97 22.72 -10.48
N PHE A 99 5.90 23.45 -9.36
CA PHE A 99 7.03 23.59 -8.43
C PHE A 99 7.43 22.26 -7.77
N GLN A 100 6.49 21.35 -7.57
CA GLN A 100 6.73 19.98 -7.13
C GLN A 100 5.56 19.09 -7.60
N PRO A 101 5.71 17.75 -7.64
CA PRO A 101 4.75 16.89 -8.33
C PRO A 101 3.58 16.38 -7.48
N PHE A 102 3.57 16.62 -6.16
CA PHE A 102 2.57 16.09 -5.22
C PHE A 102 1.39 17.06 -5.05
N GLY A 103 0.18 16.51 -4.87
CA GLY A 103 -1.03 17.30 -4.68
C GLY A 103 -1.96 16.70 -3.63
N PHE A 104 -3.23 16.54 -3.99
CA PHE A 104 -4.26 15.96 -3.11
C PHE A 104 -3.85 14.59 -2.58
N ALA A 105 -4.06 14.37 -1.27
CA ALA A 105 -3.74 13.13 -0.57
C ALA A 105 -2.29 12.63 -0.75
N GLY A 106 -1.36 13.53 -1.09
CA GLY A 106 0.06 13.24 -1.20
C GLY A 106 0.49 12.59 -2.52
N ASP A 107 -0.43 12.40 -3.48
CA ASP A 107 -0.11 11.70 -4.73
C ASP A 107 0.16 12.65 -5.91
N LEU A 108 0.54 12.09 -7.06
CA LEU A 108 1.14 12.82 -8.19
C LEU A 108 0.12 13.66 -8.97
N TYR A 109 0.10 14.97 -8.73
CA TYR A 109 -0.80 15.90 -9.40
C TYR A 109 -0.27 16.38 -10.77
N GLY A 110 -1.14 16.30 -11.78
CA GLY A 110 -0.86 16.79 -13.13
C GLY A 110 -1.62 18.09 -13.41
N PRO A 111 -0.98 19.28 -13.32
CA PRO A 111 -1.69 20.55 -13.54
C PRO A 111 -2.21 20.75 -14.97
N ASP A 112 -1.61 20.07 -15.96
CA ASP A 112 -2.11 20.10 -17.35
C ASP A 112 -3.44 19.35 -17.54
N THR A 113 -3.75 18.40 -16.66
CA THR A 113 -4.94 17.53 -16.78
C THR A 113 -5.94 17.69 -15.64
N GLY A 114 -5.56 18.33 -14.53
CA GLY A 114 -6.35 18.39 -13.31
C GLY A 114 -6.48 17.05 -12.56
N LEU A 115 -5.78 16.01 -13.04
CA LEU A 115 -5.85 14.65 -12.48
C LEU A 115 -4.75 14.41 -11.45
N THR A 116 -5.09 13.67 -10.40
CA THR A 116 -4.12 13.13 -9.44
C THR A 116 -3.89 11.66 -9.75
N ARG A 117 -2.66 11.28 -10.09
CA ARG A 117 -2.30 9.90 -10.41
C ARG A 117 -1.98 9.16 -9.13
N PHE A 118 -2.93 8.37 -8.67
CA PHE A 118 -2.68 7.36 -7.66
C PHE A 118 -2.10 6.10 -8.27
N TRP A 119 -1.51 5.24 -7.44
CA TRP A 119 -0.79 4.06 -7.92
C TRP A 119 -1.55 3.27 -9.00
N ALA A 120 -2.79 2.86 -8.74
CA ALA A 120 -3.57 2.04 -9.67
C ALA A 120 -4.44 2.86 -10.63
N ARG A 121 -4.82 4.10 -10.29
CA ARG A 121 -5.85 4.87 -11.00
C ARG A 121 -5.55 6.36 -11.02
N ASP A 122 -6.01 7.04 -12.06
CA ASP A 122 -6.09 8.50 -12.02
C ASP A 122 -7.41 8.89 -11.34
N TYR A 123 -7.34 9.86 -10.43
CA TYR A 123 -8.47 10.48 -9.76
C TYR A 123 -8.78 11.83 -10.41
N ASP A 124 -10.05 12.05 -10.69
CA ASP A 124 -10.61 13.30 -11.18
C ASP A 124 -11.34 14.01 -10.03
N ALA A 125 -10.71 15.07 -9.53
CA ALA A 125 -11.24 15.88 -8.45
C ALA A 125 -12.41 16.77 -8.87
N GLU A 126 -12.56 17.05 -10.18
CA GLU A 126 -13.70 17.84 -10.69
C GLU A 126 -15.01 17.05 -10.58
N THR A 127 -14.95 15.73 -10.83
CA THR A 127 -16.10 14.83 -10.69
C THR A 127 -16.15 14.08 -9.37
N GLY A 128 -15.08 14.14 -8.56
CA GLY A 128 -14.97 13.45 -7.27
C GLY A 128 -14.85 11.93 -7.41
N ARG A 129 -14.25 11.44 -8.49
CA ARG A 129 -14.31 10.02 -8.90
C ARG A 129 -13.00 9.53 -9.49
N TRP A 130 -12.83 8.20 -9.49
CA TRP A 130 -11.81 7.55 -10.27
C TRP A 130 -12.15 7.61 -11.77
N THR A 131 -11.12 7.72 -12.62
CA THR A 131 -11.29 7.71 -14.09
C THR A 131 -11.40 6.30 -14.66
N ALA A 132 -11.12 5.28 -13.85
CA ALA A 132 -11.19 3.87 -14.21
C ALA A 132 -11.89 3.06 -13.11
N LYS A 133 -12.47 1.92 -13.51
CA LYS A 133 -13.04 0.96 -12.55
C LYS A 133 -11.96 0.50 -11.59
N ASP A 134 -12.35 0.24 -10.35
CA ASP A 134 -11.48 -0.39 -9.36
C ASP A 134 -10.91 -1.70 -9.93
N PRO A 135 -9.58 -1.86 -10.00
CA PRO A 135 -8.97 -3.06 -10.57
C PRO A 135 -9.25 -4.31 -9.74
N ILE A 136 -9.61 -4.17 -8.46
CA ILE A 136 -10.06 -5.28 -7.61
C ILE A 136 -11.59 -5.34 -7.50
N LEU A 137 -12.30 -4.59 -8.35
CA LEU A 137 -13.76 -4.57 -8.43
C LEU A 137 -14.41 -4.30 -7.06
N PHE A 138 -15.38 -5.11 -6.67
CA PHE A 138 -16.12 -4.96 -5.43
C PHE A 138 -15.30 -5.33 -4.18
N ASP A 139 -14.11 -5.93 -4.35
CA ASP A 139 -13.23 -6.21 -3.22
C ASP A 139 -12.72 -4.91 -2.59
N GLY A 140 -12.65 -3.81 -3.36
CA GLY A 140 -12.37 -2.45 -2.85
C GLY A 140 -13.32 -2.00 -1.74
N GLY A 141 -14.51 -2.61 -1.64
CA GLY A 141 -15.48 -2.37 -0.58
C GLY A 141 -16.47 -1.24 -0.87
N ASP A 142 -16.33 -0.58 -2.01
CA ASP A 142 -17.35 0.33 -2.56
C ASP A 142 -18.23 -0.43 -3.57
N SER A 143 -19.54 -0.22 -3.49
CA SER A 143 -20.50 -0.71 -4.49
C SER A 143 -20.39 0.06 -5.82
N ASN A 144 -19.84 1.27 -5.79
CA ASN A 144 -19.53 2.06 -6.97
C ASN A 144 -18.05 1.87 -7.33
N LEU A 145 -17.77 1.18 -8.43
CA LEU A 145 -16.40 0.91 -8.90
C LEU A 145 -15.59 2.17 -9.29
N TYR A 146 -16.24 3.33 -9.37
CA TYR A 146 -15.61 4.63 -9.63
C TYR A 146 -15.64 5.55 -8.40
N GLY A 147 -16.22 5.10 -7.28
CA GLY A 147 -16.35 5.88 -6.05
C GLY A 147 -15.01 6.11 -5.36
N TYR A 148 -14.80 7.33 -4.88
CA TYR A 148 -13.66 7.66 -4.05
C TYR A 148 -14.08 7.60 -2.58
N VAL A 149 -13.43 6.73 -1.80
CA VAL A 149 -13.54 6.61 -0.33
C VAL A 149 -14.97 6.67 0.23
N LEU A 150 -15.91 5.95 -0.39
CA LEU A 150 -17.32 5.89 0.05
C LEU A 150 -18.00 7.28 0.12
N GLN A 151 -17.56 8.22 -0.73
CA GLN A 151 -18.04 9.61 -0.78
C GLN A 151 -17.71 10.45 0.46
N ASP A 152 -16.70 10.05 1.25
CA ASP A 152 -16.21 10.82 2.40
C ASP A 152 -14.72 11.25 2.23
N PRO A 153 -14.42 12.11 1.24
CA PRO A 153 -13.05 12.53 0.92
C PRO A 153 -12.40 13.38 2.01
N VAL A 154 -13.19 13.93 2.95
CA VAL A 154 -12.67 14.73 4.05
C VAL A 154 -12.06 13.83 5.13
N ASN A 155 -12.63 12.64 5.35
CA ASN A 155 -12.17 11.71 6.39
C ASN A 155 -11.38 10.51 5.82
N GLY A 156 -11.50 10.26 4.52
CA GLY A 156 -10.92 9.10 3.85
C GLY A 156 -9.80 9.43 2.87
N VAL A 157 -8.87 8.49 2.73
CA VAL A 157 -7.86 8.47 1.66
C VAL A 157 -7.72 7.07 1.09
N ASP A 158 -7.56 6.97 -0.22
CA ASP A 158 -7.24 5.73 -0.95
C ASP A 158 -5.92 5.95 -1.72
N PRO A 159 -4.76 5.74 -1.07
CA PRO A 159 -3.43 6.00 -1.64
C PRO A 159 -3.02 4.99 -2.71
N LEU A 160 -3.67 3.83 -2.74
CA LEU A 160 -3.37 2.81 -3.73
C LEU A 160 -4.24 2.99 -4.97
N GLY A 161 -5.38 3.66 -4.83
CA GLY A 161 -6.42 3.67 -5.84
C GLY A 161 -7.07 2.30 -6.01
N THR A 162 -7.22 1.52 -4.95
CA THR A 162 -7.85 0.18 -4.98
C THR A 162 -8.78 -0.06 -3.78
N GLY A 163 -9.20 0.99 -3.09
CA GLY A 163 -9.91 0.93 -1.82
C GLY A 163 -9.01 1.16 -0.61
N PRO A 164 -9.58 1.22 0.61
CA PRO A 164 -8.83 1.51 1.83
C PRO A 164 -7.69 0.52 2.05
N TRP A 165 -6.59 1.08 2.58
CA TRP A 165 -5.21 0.59 2.80
C TRP A 165 -4.92 -0.91 2.95
N ASP A 166 -5.88 -1.75 3.31
CA ASP A 166 -5.60 -3.13 3.74
C ASP A 166 -5.82 -4.16 2.62
N LYS A 167 -6.45 -3.85 1.47
CA LYS A 167 -6.95 -4.89 0.54
C LYS A 167 -6.07 -5.26 -0.65
N LEU A 168 -4.80 -4.86 -0.64
CA LEU A 168 -3.87 -5.03 -1.77
C LEU A 168 -3.58 -6.50 -2.13
N TYR A 169 -3.77 -7.44 -1.20
CA TYR A 169 -3.27 -8.82 -1.31
C TYR A 169 -4.21 -9.79 -2.03
N GLY A 170 -5.38 -9.33 -2.50
CA GLY A 170 -6.38 -10.18 -3.15
C GLY A 170 -7.03 -11.20 -2.21
N LEU A 171 -7.06 -10.89 -0.91
CA LEU A 171 -7.68 -11.74 0.12
C LEU A 171 -9.18 -11.44 0.23
N PRO A 172 -10.02 -12.44 0.51
CA PRO A 172 -11.48 -12.31 0.48
C PRO A 172 -12.01 -11.33 1.54
N LYS A 173 -13.16 -10.73 1.26
CA LYS A 173 -13.79 -9.72 2.13
C LYS A 173 -14.10 -10.26 3.53
N GLU A 174 -14.51 -11.52 3.62
CA GLU A 174 -14.86 -12.20 4.86
C GLU A 174 -13.65 -12.31 5.79
N PHE A 175 -12.47 -12.57 5.21
CA PHE A 175 -11.20 -12.53 5.93
C PHE A 175 -10.95 -11.13 6.51
N TRP A 176 -11.00 -10.08 5.69
CA TRP A 176 -10.76 -8.72 6.18
C TRP A 176 -11.76 -8.30 7.25
N HIS A 177 -13.03 -8.69 7.10
CA HIS A 177 -14.06 -8.39 8.09
C HIS A 177 -13.83 -9.10 9.43
N TRP A 178 -13.35 -10.35 9.38
CA TRP A 178 -12.91 -11.09 10.57
C TRP A 178 -11.66 -10.45 11.18
N PHE A 179 -10.64 -10.20 10.37
CA PHE A 179 -9.34 -9.68 10.80
C PHE A 179 -9.45 -8.27 11.40
N HIS A 180 -10.31 -7.41 10.86
CA HIS A 180 -10.60 -6.08 11.41
C HIS A 180 -11.31 -6.13 12.77
N LYS A 181 -11.99 -7.25 13.08
CA LYS A 181 -12.67 -7.48 14.36
C LYS A 181 -11.84 -8.32 15.33
N LEU A 182 -10.75 -8.92 14.86
CA LEU A 182 -9.88 -9.76 15.68
C LEU A 182 -9.34 -8.94 16.86
N ASP A 183 -9.57 -9.45 18.07
CA ASP A 183 -9.29 -8.75 19.34
C ASP A 183 -9.79 -7.28 19.35
N GLY A 184 -10.98 -7.03 18.81
CA GLY A 184 -11.56 -5.68 18.72
C GLY A 184 -10.75 -4.72 17.83
N GLY A 185 -9.99 -5.27 16.87
CA GLY A 185 -9.14 -4.52 15.94
C GLY A 185 -7.79 -4.12 16.52
N LYS A 186 -7.40 -4.63 17.69
CA LYS A 186 -6.05 -4.39 18.26
C LYS A 186 -4.96 -5.07 17.47
N GLU A 187 -5.20 -6.30 17.01
CA GLU A 187 -4.21 -7.09 16.29
C GLU A 187 -3.80 -6.42 14.98
N MET A 188 -4.80 -6.04 14.18
CA MET A 188 -4.56 -5.30 12.94
C MET A 188 -3.84 -3.96 13.19
N LYS A 189 -4.12 -3.26 14.29
CA LYS A 189 -3.40 -2.02 14.64
C LYS A 189 -1.94 -2.30 15.04
N ALA A 190 -1.67 -3.42 15.70
CA ALA A 190 -0.32 -3.81 16.13
C ALA A 190 0.56 -4.21 14.94
N LEU A 191 -0.02 -4.87 13.93
CA LEU A 191 0.70 -5.34 12.75
C LEU A 191 0.89 -4.27 11.67
N LYS A 192 0.21 -3.12 11.79
CA LYS A 192 0.39 -2.04 10.83
C LYS A 192 1.82 -1.52 10.87
N ASP A 193 2.52 -1.66 9.76
CA ASP A 193 3.85 -1.10 9.60
C ASP A 193 3.78 0.42 9.90
N PRO A 194 4.64 0.94 10.79
CA PRO A 194 4.53 2.32 11.24
C PRO A 194 4.67 3.35 10.12
N LYS A 195 5.37 2.98 9.02
CA LYS A 195 5.67 3.86 7.90
C LYS A 195 4.60 3.81 6.83
N THR A 196 4.05 2.64 6.52
CA THR A 196 3.07 2.46 5.43
C THR A 196 1.63 2.47 5.95
N LYS A 197 1.43 2.25 7.26
CA LYS A 197 0.13 2.04 7.90
C LYS A 197 -0.65 0.84 7.35
N MET A 198 0.02 -0.05 6.63
CA MET A 198 -0.52 -1.30 6.09
C MET A 198 -0.07 -2.46 6.97
N VAL A 199 -0.91 -3.49 7.10
CA VAL A 199 -0.44 -4.79 7.57
C VAL A 199 0.43 -5.39 6.47
N PRO A 200 1.68 -5.80 6.72
CA PRO A 200 2.54 -6.44 5.73
C PRO A 200 1.86 -7.63 5.04
N GLU A 201 2.19 -7.88 3.77
CA GLU A 201 1.57 -8.95 2.98
C GLU A 201 1.76 -10.31 3.61
N GLU A 202 2.95 -10.56 4.16
CA GLU A 202 3.28 -11.79 4.86
C GLU A 202 2.42 -12.01 6.10
N ASP A 203 2.23 -10.98 6.92
CA ASP A 203 1.38 -11.05 8.11
C ASP A 203 -0.09 -11.26 7.72
N ALA A 204 -0.59 -10.49 6.76
CA ALA A 204 -1.96 -10.65 6.27
C ALA A 204 -2.20 -12.06 5.69
N ARG A 205 -1.22 -12.63 5.00
CA ARG A 205 -1.29 -14.00 4.47
C ARG A 205 -1.19 -15.06 5.57
N ALA A 206 -0.36 -14.86 6.59
CA ALA A 206 -0.28 -15.77 7.73
C ALA A 206 -1.64 -15.85 8.46
N TYR A 207 -2.24 -14.70 8.76
CA TYR A 207 -3.58 -14.64 9.34
C TYR A 207 -4.65 -15.22 8.42
N PHE A 208 -4.49 -15.10 7.10
CA PHE A 208 -5.40 -15.72 6.15
C PHE A 208 -5.33 -17.25 6.18
N GLU A 209 -4.14 -17.84 6.30
CA GLU A 209 -3.97 -19.28 6.49
C GLU A 209 -4.65 -19.77 7.79
N GLU A 210 -4.56 -19.00 8.87
CA GLU A 210 -5.26 -19.31 10.13
C GLU A 210 -6.78 -19.19 10.01
N TRP A 211 -7.25 -18.22 9.24
CA TRP A 211 -8.67 -17.94 9.06
C TRP A 211 -9.38 -18.96 8.16
N LYS A 212 -8.72 -19.49 7.12
CA LYS A 212 -9.30 -20.47 6.18
C LYS A 212 -10.06 -21.62 6.87
N PRO A 213 -9.47 -22.38 7.82
CA PRO A 213 -10.17 -23.47 8.48
C PRO A 213 -11.32 -22.99 9.38
N ILE A 214 -11.23 -21.79 9.95
CA ILE A 214 -12.31 -21.19 10.76
C ILE A 214 -13.53 -20.90 9.88
N ASN A 215 -13.31 -20.29 8.72
CA ASN A 215 -14.35 -19.97 7.76
C ASN A 215 -15.01 -21.22 7.16
N ASN A 216 -14.21 -22.23 6.81
CA ASN A 216 -14.73 -23.49 6.27
C ASN A 216 -15.62 -24.24 7.28
N LYS A 217 -15.26 -24.24 8.57
CA LYS A 217 -16.10 -24.81 9.65
C LYS A 217 -17.41 -24.05 9.87
N GLN A 218 -17.40 -22.73 9.70
CA GLN A 218 -18.60 -21.90 9.89
C GLN A 218 -19.56 -21.95 8.69
N ASN A 219 -19.04 -22.13 7.47
CA ASN A 219 -19.82 -22.08 6.23
C ASN A 219 -20.06 -23.45 5.57
N GLY A 220 -19.62 -24.56 6.18
CA GLY A 220 -19.97 -25.92 5.76
C GLY A 220 -19.38 -26.38 4.43
N PHE A 221 -18.28 -25.78 3.96
CA PHE A 221 -17.58 -26.27 2.78
C PHE A 221 -16.66 -27.43 3.14
N ILE A 222 -16.80 -28.55 2.42
CA ILE A 222 -15.88 -29.70 2.50
C ILE A 222 -14.53 -29.22 1.99
N ASP A 223 -13.52 -29.37 2.84
CA ASP A 223 -12.14 -29.05 2.56
C ASP A 223 -11.62 -29.86 1.35
N MET A 224 -11.02 -29.18 0.37
CA MET A 224 -10.47 -29.84 -0.82
C MET A 224 -9.24 -30.69 -0.47
N ASP A 225 -8.54 -30.36 0.62
CA ASP A 225 -7.45 -31.19 1.14
C ASP A 225 -7.99 -32.46 1.83
N PHE A 226 -9.18 -32.38 2.44
CA PHE A 226 -9.90 -33.56 2.96
C PHE A 226 -10.44 -34.44 1.82
N LEU A 227 -10.88 -33.84 0.71
CA LEU A 227 -11.23 -34.58 -0.52
C LEU A 227 -9.99 -35.23 -1.17
N GLN A 228 -8.84 -34.56 -1.14
CA GLN A 228 -7.57 -35.10 -1.63
C GLN A 228 -7.10 -36.29 -0.75
N GLU A 229 -7.16 -36.18 0.57
CA GLU A 229 -6.86 -37.28 1.51
C GLU A 229 -7.84 -38.46 1.33
N MET A 230 -9.13 -38.19 1.10
CA MET A 230 -10.12 -39.22 0.81
C MET A 230 -9.87 -39.89 -0.55
N ILE A 231 -9.47 -39.13 -1.58
CA ILE A 231 -9.12 -39.68 -2.90
C ILE A 231 -7.84 -40.55 -2.81
N GLU A 232 -6.83 -40.12 -2.04
CA GLU A 232 -5.62 -40.91 -1.79
C GLU A 232 -5.88 -42.15 -0.94
N MET A 233 -6.84 -42.10 -0.01
CA MET A 233 -7.25 -43.23 0.81
C MET A 233 -8.07 -44.28 0.03
N PHE A 234 -8.73 -43.90 -1.08
CA PHE A 234 -9.54 -44.80 -1.91
C PHE A 234 -8.89 -45.23 -3.24
N LEU A 235 -7.74 -44.65 -3.65
CA LEU A 235 -7.08 -44.95 -4.94
C LEU A 235 -5.66 -45.55 -4.88
N ILE A 236 -5.16 -46.01 -3.73
CA ILE A 236 -3.92 -46.82 -3.68
C ILE A 236 -4.27 -48.31 -3.55
N PRO A 237 -3.96 -49.17 -4.55
CA PRO A 237 -4.23 -50.61 -4.47
C PRO A 237 -3.38 -51.30 -3.40
N TRP A 238 -3.98 -52.33 -2.79
CA TRP A 238 -3.50 -53.19 -1.69
C TRP A 238 -2.19 -54.00 -1.91
N PHE A 239 -1.37 -53.70 -2.91
CA PHE A 239 -0.14 -54.43 -3.20
C PHE A 239 1.06 -53.49 -3.15
N LEU A 240 1.69 -53.38 -1.97
CA LEU A 240 3.14 -53.22 -1.75
C LEU A 240 3.39 -52.88 -0.27
N GLN A 241 3.53 -53.90 0.57
CA GLN A 241 4.37 -53.81 1.77
C GLN A 241 5.53 -54.80 1.62
N PRO A 242 6.76 -54.37 1.93
CA PRO A 242 7.60 -55.22 2.77
C PRO A 242 8.14 -54.49 4.01
N ARG A 243 8.37 -55.33 5.02
CA ARG A 243 8.75 -55.09 6.41
C ARG A 243 10.22 -54.67 6.61
N SER A 244 10.48 -53.73 7.51
CA SER A 244 11.63 -53.67 8.45
C SER A 244 11.41 -52.53 9.47
N LEU A 245 11.12 -52.80 10.77
CA LEU A 245 12.04 -52.76 11.93
C LEU A 245 12.85 -51.44 12.03
N ALA A 246 12.92 -50.64 13.12
CA ALA A 246 12.74 -50.78 14.58
C ALA A 246 12.58 -49.34 15.21
N ARG A 247 11.76 -49.08 16.27
CA ARG A 247 12.08 -49.01 17.74
C ARG A 247 13.21 -47.99 18.08
N VAL A 248 13.18 -47.03 19.03
CA VAL A 248 12.70 -46.93 20.44
C VAL A 248 12.73 -45.44 20.89
N LEU A 249 11.84 -45.08 21.83
CA LEU A 249 11.73 -43.83 22.62
C LEU A 249 12.80 -43.70 23.73
N ASP A 250 13.05 -42.45 24.14
CA ASP A 250 13.57 -42.01 25.46
C ASP A 250 14.95 -42.49 25.94
N ASN A 251 15.88 -41.52 26.06
CA ASN A 251 16.57 -41.18 27.31
C ASN A 251 17.45 -39.94 27.11
N GLY A 252 16.97 -38.79 27.60
CA GLY A 252 17.82 -37.62 27.84
C GLY A 252 18.59 -37.78 29.15
N LEU A 253 19.91 -37.91 29.06
CA LEU A 253 20.85 -37.68 30.17
C LEU A 253 21.55 -36.33 29.92
N SER A 254 21.62 -35.51 30.96
CA SER A 254 22.07 -34.12 30.94
C SER A 254 23.60 -33.95 31.10
N PHE A 255 24.07 -32.83 30.53
CA PHE A 255 25.31 -32.04 30.71
C PHE A 255 26.28 -32.35 31.88
N ARG A 256 27.61 -32.30 31.63
CA ARG A 256 28.51 -31.11 31.82
C ARG A 256 30.02 -31.41 31.59
N LEU A 257 30.66 -30.41 30.97
CA LEU A 257 31.99 -29.82 31.16
C LEU A 257 33.27 -30.68 31.23
N GLY A 258 34.19 -30.40 30.31
CA GLY A 258 35.62 -30.59 30.52
C GLY A 258 36.26 -29.40 31.24
N SER A 259 37.24 -29.70 32.10
CA SER A 259 38.36 -28.81 32.46
C SER A 259 39.56 -29.67 32.87
N LEU A 260 40.71 -29.37 32.24
CA LEU A 260 42.11 -29.35 32.74
C LEU A 260 42.33 -30.01 34.11
N TYR A 261 43.22 -30.99 34.30
CA TYR A 261 44.63 -31.09 33.91
C TYR A 261 45.02 -32.54 33.57
#